data_AF-A0A0B4C3C2-F1
#
_entry.id   AF-A0A0B4C3C2-F1
#
_cell.length_a   1.000
_cell.length_b   1.000
_cell.length_c   1.000
_cell.angle_alpha   90.00
_cell.angle_beta   90.00
_cell.angle_gamma   90.00
#
_symmetry.space_group_name_H-M   'P 1'
#
loop_
_entity.id
_entity.type
_entity.pdbx_description
1 polymer ?
#
loop_
_entity_poly.entity_id
_entity_poly.type
_entity_poly.pdbx_seq_one_letter_code
_entity_poly.pdbx_strand_id
1 'polypeptide(L)'
;MSPDVSSSLPVSGTFILAALGFAAFSLLAAGPTIAKREIANSDWMTVCKSELRADIEATRRPRQAVPEVPDLGNMLCTFYPELNQLCHMIPDVNAPAREAERRARAAEEARIRRAVAETENACSCATSVYVEKERMSLALYAASGRLTTPEPVENRNSALFRALRNPACGMEG
;
A
#
# COMPACT_ATOMS: atom_id res chain seq x y z
N MET A 1 74.32 -19.19 -6.43
CA MET A 1 74.45 -17.72 -6.37
C MET A 1 73.06 -17.16 -6.64
N SER A 2 72.38 -16.73 -5.57
CA SER A 2 71.06 -16.04 -5.53
C SER A 2 71.12 -14.70 -6.32
N PRO A 3 70.03 -13.93 -6.59
CA PRO A 3 68.83 -13.80 -5.75
C PRO A 3 67.44 -13.58 -6.40
N ASP A 4 66.44 -13.96 -5.60
CA ASP A 4 65.25 -13.21 -5.17
C ASP A 4 64.15 -12.78 -6.16
N VAL A 5 63.08 -13.60 -6.13
CA VAL A 5 61.74 -13.21 -5.68
C VAL A 5 61.55 -11.70 -5.46
N SER A 6 61.26 -10.96 -6.53
CA SER A 6 60.63 -9.64 -6.42
C SER A 6 59.12 -9.82 -6.37
N SER A 7 58.63 -10.37 -5.25
CA SER A 7 57.21 -10.37 -4.88
C SER A 7 56.98 -9.27 -3.85
N SER A 8 57.05 -8.02 -4.30
CA SER A 8 56.77 -6.83 -3.51
C SER A 8 55.47 -6.17 -3.98
N LEU A 9 54.38 -6.93 -3.92
CA LEU A 9 53.07 -6.37 -3.62
C LEU A 9 52.62 -7.06 -2.33
N PRO A 10 52.33 -6.33 -1.23
CA PRO A 10 52.04 -6.90 0.09
C PRO A 10 50.65 -7.57 0.16
N VAL A 11 50.05 -7.88 -0.99
CA VAL A 11 48.72 -8.45 -1.09
C VAL A 11 48.84 -9.68 -1.95
N SER A 12 48.89 -10.85 -1.31
CA SER A 12 48.78 -12.12 -2.03
C SER A 12 47.48 -12.11 -2.83
N GLY A 13 47.46 -12.65 -4.05
CA GLY A 13 46.23 -12.73 -4.85
C GLY A 13 45.08 -13.43 -4.12
N THR A 14 45.40 -14.31 -3.16
CA THR A 14 44.45 -14.93 -2.22
C THR A 14 43.80 -13.93 -1.27
N PHE A 15 44.49 -12.89 -0.81
CA PHE A 15 43.93 -11.83 0.01
C PHE A 15 42.91 -10.99 -0.76
N ILE A 16 43.16 -10.71 -2.05
CA ILE A 16 42.21 -9.98 -2.91
C ILE A 16 40.94 -10.80 -3.10
N LEU A 17 41.07 -12.10 -3.40
CA LEU A 17 39.92 -13.00 -3.55
C LEU A 17 39.16 -13.19 -2.24
N ALA A 18 39.85 -13.30 -1.11
CA ALA A 18 39.22 -13.38 0.21
C ALA A 18 38.51 -12.07 0.59
N ALA A 19 39.10 -10.91 0.31
CA ALA A 19 38.49 -9.61 0.55
C ALA A 19 37.27 -9.38 -0.35
N LEU A 20 37.34 -9.75 -1.63
CA LEU A 20 36.20 -9.71 -2.54
C LEU A 20 35.10 -10.68 -2.12
N GLY A 21 35.45 -11.90 -1.70
CA GLY A 21 34.50 -12.88 -1.19
C GLY A 21 33.81 -12.41 0.09
N PHE A 22 34.55 -11.84 1.03
CA PHE A 22 34.00 -11.28 2.26
C PHE A 22 33.12 -10.06 2.01
N ALA A 23 33.52 -9.17 1.10
CA ALA A 23 32.71 -8.02 0.69
C ALA A 23 31.42 -8.46 -0.02
N ALA A 24 31.51 -9.43 -0.94
CA ALA A 24 30.34 -9.99 -1.63
C ALA A 24 29.38 -10.69 -0.66
N PHE A 25 29.91 -11.48 0.28
CA PHE A 25 29.12 -12.14 1.31
C PHE A 25 28.46 -11.14 2.27
N SER A 26 29.22 -10.13 2.70
CA SER A 26 28.69 -9.05 3.55
C SER A 26 27.62 -8.24 2.84
N LEU A 27 27.76 -7.99 1.52
CA LEU A 27 26.75 -7.33 0.70
C LEU A 27 25.53 -8.22 0.43
N LEU A 28 25.69 -9.53 0.34
CA LEU A 28 24.56 -10.47 0.23
C LEU A 28 23.79 -10.58 1.55
N ALA A 29 24.50 -10.59 2.69
CA ALA A 29 23.89 -10.61 4.01
C ALA A 29 23.25 -9.26 4.38
N ALA A 30 23.89 -8.13 4.03
CA ALA A 30 23.39 -6.78 4.28
C ALA A 30 22.43 -6.28 3.18
N GLY A 31 22.45 -6.87 1.98
CA GLY A 31 21.63 -6.48 0.83
C GLY A 31 20.14 -6.32 1.13
N PRO A 32 19.50 -7.24 1.88
CA PRO A 32 18.10 -7.10 2.29
C PRO A 32 17.84 -5.86 3.16
N THR A 33 18.80 -5.43 3.98
CA THR A 33 18.64 -4.24 4.82
C THR A 33 18.82 -2.95 4.01
N ILE A 34 19.75 -2.93 3.05
CA ILE A 34 19.92 -1.79 2.14
C ILE A 34 18.70 -1.65 1.23
N ALA A 35 18.19 -2.73 0.65
CA ALA A 35 16.99 -2.70 -0.17
C ALA A 35 15.76 -2.23 0.62
N LYS A 36 15.57 -2.71 1.85
CA LYS A 36 14.50 -2.21 2.73
C LYS A 36 14.65 -0.72 3.03
N ARG A 37 15.88 -0.23 3.25
CA ARG A 37 16.15 1.18 3.50
C ARG A 37 15.90 2.04 2.27
N GLU A 38 16.27 1.56 1.08
CA GLU A 38 16.03 2.25 -0.19
C GLU A 38 14.53 2.32 -0.53
N ILE A 39 13.77 1.26 -0.23
CA ILE A 39 12.30 1.26 -0.36
C ILE A 39 11.67 2.15 0.71
N ALA A 40 12.17 2.13 1.95
CA ALA A 40 11.69 3.01 3.02
C ALA A 40 11.99 4.50 2.77
N ASN A 41 13.12 4.78 2.10
CA ASN A 41 13.47 6.12 1.62
C ASN A 41 12.67 6.54 0.38
N SER A 42 11.93 5.61 -0.23
CA SER A 42 11.03 5.93 -1.33
C SER A 42 9.62 6.23 -0.82
N ASP A 43 8.89 7.09 -1.54
CA ASP A 43 7.48 7.36 -1.27
C ASP A 43 6.55 6.16 -1.56
N TRP A 44 7.09 4.95 -1.71
CA TRP A 44 6.33 3.73 -2.00
C TRP A 44 5.15 3.55 -1.04
N MET A 45 5.36 3.73 0.26
CA MET A 45 4.29 3.54 1.25
C MET A 45 3.15 4.54 1.03
N THR A 46 3.50 5.79 0.72
CA THR A 46 2.53 6.86 0.44
C THR A 46 1.77 6.57 -0.84
N VAL A 47 2.48 6.23 -1.93
CA VAL A 47 1.89 5.93 -3.25
C VAL A 47 0.99 4.70 -3.18
N CYS A 48 1.46 3.62 -2.53
CA CYS A 48 0.70 2.39 -2.35
C CYS A 48 -0.59 2.64 -1.55
N LYS A 49 -0.50 3.34 -0.40
CA LYS A 49 -1.68 3.69 0.39
C LYS A 49 -2.66 4.57 -0.41
N SER A 50 -2.17 5.54 -1.19
CA SER A 50 -3.04 6.41 -1.99
C SER A 50 -3.75 5.66 -3.12
N GLU A 51 -3.04 4.75 -3.79
CA GLU A 51 -3.60 3.94 -4.89
C GLU A 51 -4.63 2.93 -4.37
N LEU A 52 -4.30 2.17 -3.31
CA LEU A 52 -5.29 1.24 -2.72
C LEU A 52 -6.51 1.98 -2.18
N ARG A 53 -6.31 3.16 -1.58
CA ARG A 53 -7.44 3.96 -1.12
C ARG A 53 -8.30 4.42 -2.27
N ALA A 54 -7.70 4.88 -3.37
CA ALA A 54 -8.43 5.26 -4.57
C ALA A 54 -9.21 4.08 -5.16
N ASP A 55 -8.64 2.87 -5.15
CA ASP A 55 -9.30 1.65 -5.62
C ASP A 55 -10.47 1.20 -4.73
N ILE A 56 -10.29 1.26 -3.40
CA ILE A 56 -11.35 1.01 -2.41
C ILE A 56 -12.48 2.04 -2.58
N GLU A 57 -12.14 3.32 -2.78
CA GLU A 57 -13.11 4.39 -3.00
C GLU A 57 -13.80 4.26 -4.36
N ALA A 58 -13.12 3.78 -5.40
CA ALA A 58 -13.70 3.47 -6.71
C ALA A 58 -14.68 2.29 -6.66
N THR A 59 -14.45 1.34 -5.76
CA THR A 59 -15.34 0.18 -5.52
C THR A 59 -16.54 0.54 -4.65
N ARG A 60 -16.62 1.77 -4.13
CA ARG A 60 -17.74 2.23 -3.32
C ARG A 60 -19.04 2.14 -4.12
N ARG A 61 -20.06 1.50 -3.54
CA ARG A 61 -21.38 1.43 -4.18
C ARG A 61 -21.89 2.85 -4.47
N PRO A 62 -22.43 3.11 -5.69
CA PRO A 62 -23.02 4.40 -5.99
C PRO A 62 -24.12 4.68 -4.95
N ARG A 63 -24.14 5.91 -4.43
CA ARG A 63 -25.14 6.33 -3.44
C ARG A 63 -26.50 6.08 -4.05
N GLN A 64 -27.29 5.21 -3.43
CA GLN A 64 -28.71 5.15 -3.76
C GLN A 64 -29.28 6.49 -3.36
N ALA A 65 -29.63 7.30 -4.35
CA ALA A 65 -30.32 8.56 -4.13
C ALA A 65 -31.71 8.21 -3.63
N VAL A 66 -31.86 8.05 -2.31
CA VAL A 66 -33.18 8.17 -1.70
C VAL A 66 -33.59 9.61 -2.00
N PRO A 67 -34.67 9.83 -2.75
CA PRO A 67 -35.13 11.19 -3.00
C PRO A 67 -35.33 11.86 -1.64
N GLU A 68 -34.66 13.00 -1.43
CA GLU A 68 -34.90 13.89 -0.29
C GLU A 68 -36.27 14.54 -0.51
N VAL A 69 -37.33 13.73 -0.40
CA VAL A 69 -38.68 14.25 -0.36
C VAL A 69 -38.82 14.95 0.99
N PRO A 70 -39.17 16.25 0.99
CA PRO A 70 -39.45 16.97 2.22
C PRO A 70 -40.51 16.21 3.02
N ASP A 71 -40.34 16.16 4.34
CA ASP A 71 -41.39 15.69 5.22
C ASP A 71 -42.63 16.58 4.98
N LEU A 72 -43.65 15.99 4.34
CA LEU A 72 -44.88 16.68 3.97
C LEU A 72 -45.56 17.28 5.19
N GLY A 73 -45.46 16.63 6.35
CA GLY A 73 -45.95 17.17 7.62
C GLY A 73 -45.22 18.47 7.92
N ASN A 74 -43.90 18.43 8.05
CA ASN A 74 -43.09 19.59 8.42
C ASN A 74 -43.18 20.74 7.40
N MET A 75 -43.28 20.44 6.10
CA MET A 75 -43.47 21.43 5.06
C MET A 75 -44.83 22.13 5.20
N LEU A 76 -45.91 21.38 5.47
CA LEU A 76 -47.25 21.96 5.64
C LEU A 76 -47.32 22.88 6.86
N CYS A 77 -46.65 22.53 7.97
CA CYS A 77 -46.62 23.37 9.18
C CYS A 77 -45.81 24.65 8.99
N THR A 78 -44.81 24.63 8.12
CA THR A 78 -44.01 25.82 7.80
C THR A 78 -44.87 26.87 7.09
N PHE A 79 -45.83 26.44 6.26
CA PHE A 79 -46.76 27.33 5.56
C PHE A 79 -48.02 27.67 6.37
N TYR A 80 -48.48 26.77 7.26
CA TYR A 80 -49.70 26.95 8.06
C TYR A 80 -49.44 26.63 9.54
N PRO A 81 -48.86 27.57 10.31
CA PRO A 81 -48.53 27.35 11.73
C PRO A 81 -49.77 27.16 12.60
N GLU A 82 -50.94 27.63 12.15
CA GLU A 82 -52.26 27.43 12.77
C GLU A 82 -52.60 25.93 12.96
N LEU A 83 -52.05 25.06 12.09
CA LEU A 83 -52.34 23.62 12.03
C LEU A 83 -51.31 22.78 12.78
N ASN A 84 -50.45 23.37 13.62
CA ASN A 84 -49.35 22.68 14.28
C ASN A 84 -49.79 21.44 15.08
N GLN A 85 -51.00 21.46 15.67
CA GLN A 85 -51.54 20.30 16.40
C GLN A 85 -51.87 19.11 15.48
N LEU A 86 -52.24 19.33 14.22
CA LEU A 86 -52.50 18.27 13.23
C LEU A 86 -51.20 17.75 12.59
N CYS A 87 -50.16 18.58 12.56
CA CYS A 87 -48.88 18.22 11.98
C CYS A 87 -48.21 17.02 12.62
N HIS A 88 -48.31 16.88 13.94
CA HIS A 88 -47.78 15.73 14.67
C HIS A 88 -48.51 14.42 14.36
N MET A 89 -49.68 14.51 13.71
CA MET A 89 -50.54 13.37 13.36
C MET A 89 -50.21 12.79 11.98
N ILE A 90 -49.43 13.49 11.15
CA ILE A 90 -49.01 13.01 9.83
C ILE A 90 -47.65 12.31 9.98
N PRO A 91 -47.60 10.96 9.95
CA PRO A 91 -46.34 10.25 10.07
C PRO A 91 -45.48 10.47 8.83
N ASP A 92 -44.19 10.74 9.04
CA ASP A 92 -43.23 10.73 7.94
C ASP A 92 -43.04 9.30 7.41
N VAL A 93 -43.66 9.04 6.27
CA VAL A 93 -43.64 7.74 5.58
C VAL A 93 -42.22 7.33 5.17
N ASN A 94 -41.31 8.30 5.03
CA ASN A 94 -39.92 8.08 4.60
C ASN A 94 -38.94 7.97 5.78
N ALA A 95 -39.36 8.23 7.02
CA ALA A 95 -38.52 8.08 8.21
C ALA A 95 -37.78 6.73 8.29
N PRO A 96 -38.45 5.57 8.13
CA PRO A 96 -37.76 4.29 8.18
C PRO A 96 -36.78 4.09 7.02
N ALA A 97 -37.07 4.63 5.84
CA ALA A 97 -36.18 4.58 4.68
C ALA A 97 -34.91 5.42 4.91
N ARG A 98 -35.06 6.63 5.48
CA ARG A 98 -33.93 7.50 5.85
C ARG A 98 -33.05 6.86 6.91
N GLU A 99 -33.65 6.20 7.90
CA GLU A 99 -32.89 5.53 8.96
C GLU A 99 -32.19 4.25 8.47
N ALA A 100 -32.84 3.48 7.59
CA ALA A 100 -32.20 2.34 6.92
C ALA A 100 -31.00 2.78 6.08
N GLU A 101 -31.13 3.88 5.34
CA GLU A 101 -30.04 4.42 4.54
C GLU A 101 -28.88 4.92 5.42
N ARG A 102 -29.17 5.63 6.52
CA ARG A 102 -28.13 6.04 7.49
C ARG A 102 -27.37 4.84 8.05
N ARG A 103 -28.08 3.77 8.42
CA ARG A 103 -27.46 2.53 8.89
C ARG A 103 -26.61 1.87 7.80
N ALA A 104 -27.09 1.83 6.56
CA ALA A 104 -26.33 1.32 5.43
C ALA A 104 -25.06 2.16 5.17
N ARG A 105 -25.15 3.49 5.24
CA ARG A 105 -24.00 4.40 5.10
C ARG A 105 -22.97 4.18 6.21
N ALA A 106 -23.41 4.07 7.46
CA ALA A 106 -22.51 3.82 8.59
C ALA A 106 -21.81 2.46 8.47
N ALA A 107 -22.52 1.42 8.03
CA ALA A 107 -21.94 0.10 7.80
C ALA A 107 -20.92 0.11 6.65
N GLU A 108 -21.23 0.78 5.54
CA GLU A 108 -20.32 0.93 4.40
C GLU A 108 -19.05 1.71 4.81
N GLU A 109 -19.20 2.81 5.55
CA GLU A 109 -18.07 3.60 6.02
C GLU A 109 -17.19 2.82 7.00
N ALA A 110 -17.79 2.01 7.87
CA ALA A 110 -17.07 1.10 8.75
C ALA A 110 -16.33 0.00 7.96
N ARG A 111 -16.87 -0.47 6.82
CA ARG A 111 -16.18 -1.42 5.93
C ARG A 111 -14.99 -0.75 5.24
N ILE A 112 -15.18 0.42 4.65
CA ILE A 112 -14.11 1.18 3.98
C ILE A 112 -12.99 1.51 4.97
N ARG A 113 -13.31 1.93 6.19
CA ARG A 113 -12.31 2.24 7.22
C ARG A 113 -11.45 1.02 7.57
N ARG A 114 -12.06 -0.16 7.69
CA ARG A 114 -11.34 -1.42 7.92
C ARG A 114 -10.45 -1.79 6.74
N ALA A 115 -10.99 -1.74 5.52
CA ALA A 115 -10.22 -1.99 4.31
C ALA A 115 -9.02 -1.03 4.19
N VAL A 116 -9.20 0.27 4.50
CA VAL A 116 -8.10 1.25 4.52
C VAL A 116 -7.05 0.91 5.57
N ALA A 117 -7.44 0.45 6.77
CA ALA A 117 -6.48 0.04 7.79
C ALA A 117 -5.65 -1.18 7.34
N GLU A 118 -6.25 -2.11 6.60
CA GLU A 118 -5.57 -3.30 6.07
C GLU A 118 -4.58 -2.98 4.92
N THR A 119 -4.75 -1.83 4.23
CA THR A 119 -3.83 -1.43 3.14
C THR A 119 -2.37 -1.29 3.61
N GLU A 120 -2.15 -0.86 4.85
CA GLU A 120 -0.79 -0.73 5.41
C GLU A 120 -0.10 -2.09 5.50
N ASN A 121 -0.84 -3.11 5.96
CA ASN A 121 -0.35 -4.48 6.04
C ASN A 121 -0.06 -5.02 4.64
N ALA A 122 -0.96 -4.78 3.67
CA ALA A 122 -0.78 -5.21 2.28
C ALA A 122 0.47 -4.56 1.63
N CYS A 123 0.66 -3.25 1.77
CA CYS A 123 1.83 -2.54 1.23
C CYS A 123 3.15 -3.00 1.87
N SER A 124 3.13 -3.29 3.18
CA SER A 124 4.29 -3.86 3.87
C SER A 124 4.61 -5.28 3.39
N CYS A 125 3.58 -6.12 3.19
CA CYS A 125 3.73 -7.48 2.68
C CYS A 125 4.30 -7.49 1.25
N ALA A 126 3.81 -6.61 0.37
CA ALA A 126 4.32 -6.44 -0.98
C ALA A 126 5.82 -6.14 -0.99
N THR A 127 6.28 -5.33 -0.03
CA THR A 127 7.71 -5.03 0.16
C THR A 127 8.50 -6.28 0.52
N SER A 128 8.03 -7.10 1.47
CA SER A 128 8.71 -8.35 1.82
C SER A 128 8.76 -9.35 0.66
N VAL A 129 7.64 -9.49 -0.07
CA VAL A 129 7.56 -10.39 -1.23
C VAL A 129 8.47 -9.92 -2.36
N TYR A 130 8.52 -8.61 -2.63
CA TYR A 130 9.44 -8.03 -3.62
C TYR A 130 10.90 -8.28 -3.24
N VAL A 131 11.27 -8.00 -1.99
CA VAL A 131 12.64 -8.24 -1.50
C VAL A 131 13.00 -9.71 -1.57
N GLU A 132 12.04 -10.63 -1.42
CA GLU A 132 12.29 -12.07 -1.53
C GLU A 132 12.40 -12.57 -2.98
N LYS A 133 11.52 -12.12 -3.87
CA LYS A 133 11.52 -12.55 -5.28
C LYS A 133 12.66 -11.92 -6.09
N GLU A 134 12.97 -10.66 -5.83
CA GLU A 134 13.96 -9.89 -6.61
C GLU A 134 15.34 -9.83 -5.94
N ARG A 135 15.64 -10.76 -5.00
CA ARG A 135 16.94 -10.78 -4.29
C ARG A 135 18.13 -10.75 -5.23
N MET A 136 18.08 -11.53 -6.30
CA MET A 136 19.18 -11.64 -7.27
C MET A 136 19.33 -10.35 -8.08
N SER A 137 18.22 -9.76 -8.54
CA SER A 137 18.20 -8.49 -9.27
C SER A 137 18.76 -7.34 -8.41
N LEU A 138 18.36 -7.28 -7.13
CA LEU A 138 18.85 -6.30 -6.17
C LEU A 138 20.33 -6.52 -5.82
N ALA A 139 20.74 -7.78 -5.65
CA ALA A 139 22.14 -8.13 -5.40
C ALA A 139 23.03 -7.76 -6.60
N LEU A 140 22.57 -8.03 -7.83
CA LEU A 140 23.29 -7.66 -9.05
C LEU A 140 23.39 -6.13 -9.18
N TYR A 141 22.31 -5.39 -8.92
CA TYR A 141 22.30 -3.93 -8.94
C TYR A 141 23.26 -3.32 -7.92
N ALA A 142 23.30 -3.89 -6.70
CA ALA A 142 24.23 -3.46 -5.66
C ALA A 142 25.68 -3.82 -6.01
N ALA A 143 25.92 -5.05 -6.51
CA ALA A 143 27.24 -5.54 -6.87
C ALA A 143 27.82 -4.83 -8.10
N SER A 144 26.97 -4.41 -9.06
CA SER A 144 27.38 -3.64 -10.23
C SER A 144 27.70 -2.18 -9.88
N GLY A 145 27.59 -1.76 -8.62
CA GLY A 145 27.79 -0.37 -8.23
C GLY A 145 26.80 0.56 -8.93
N ARG A 146 25.59 0.06 -9.24
CA ARG A 146 24.55 0.76 -10.01
C ARG A 146 24.94 1.05 -11.48
N LEU A 147 25.93 0.35 -12.03
CA LEU A 147 26.30 0.45 -13.45
C LEU A 147 25.29 -0.24 -14.37
N THR A 148 24.58 -1.25 -13.85
CA THR A 148 23.50 -1.94 -14.57
C THR A 148 22.23 -1.93 -13.74
N THR A 149 21.16 -1.31 -14.27
CA THR A 149 19.81 -1.31 -13.68
C THR A 149 19.00 -2.45 -14.29
N PRO A 150 18.79 -3.57 -13.57
CA PRO A 150 17.90 -4.61 -14.07
C PRO A 150 16.45 -4.09 -14.07
N GLU A 151 15.64 -4.59 -15.01
CA GLU A 151 14.24 -4.19 -15.22
C GLU A 151 13.38 -4.12 -13.93
N PRO A 152 13.51 -5.04 -12.96
CA PRO A 152 12.74 -4.99 -11.70
C PRO A 152 13.13 -3.84 -10.76
N VAL A 153 14.31 -3.24 -10.96
CA VAL A 153 14.79 -2.08 -10.21
C VAL A 153 14.40 -0.78 -10.93
N GLU A 154 14.46 -0.77 -12.25
CA GLU A 154 13.98 0.35 -13.07
C GLU A 154 12.46 0.53 -12.92
N ASN A 155 11.71 -0.56 -13.02
CA ASN A 155 10.25 -0.60 -12.88
C ASN A 155 9.82 -1.02 -11.47
N ARG A 156 10.53 -0.56 -10.44
CA ARG A 156 10.32 -0.97 -9.04
C ARG A 156 8.85 -0.87 -8.60
N ASN A 157 8.16 0.22 -8.96
CA ASN A 157 6.75 0.40 -8.57
C ASN A 157 5.85 -0.67 -9.20
N SER A 158 6.04 -1.02 -10.47
CA SER A 158 5.23 -2.05 -11.12
C SER A 158 5.53 -3.44 -10.54
N ALA A 159 6.78 -3.72 -10.18
CA ALA A 159 7.17 -4.95 -9.49
C ALA A 159 6.58 -5.04 -8.08
N LEU A 160 6.53 -3.93 -7.34
CA LEU A 160 5.88 -3.86 -6.03
C LEU A 160 4.35 -4.00 -6.12
N PHE A 161 3.69 -3.37 -7.10
CA PHE A 161 2.26 -3.60 -7.36
C PHE A 161 1.97 -5.03 -7.84
N ARG A 162 2.90 -5.67 -8.55
CA ARG A 162 2.80 -7.10 -8.87
C ARG A 162 2.93 -7.96 -7.61
N ALA A 163 3.82 -7.59 -6.69
CA ALA A 163 3.99 -8.27 -5.41
C ALA A 163 2.76 -8.10 -4.51
N LEU A 164 2.07 -6.96 -4.57
CA LEU A 164 0.80 -6.73 -3.86
C LEU A 164 -0.29 -7.72 -4.27
N ARG A 165 -0.32 -8.14 -5.54
CA ARG A 165 -1.27 -9.14 -6.07
C ARG A 165 -0.90 -10.59 -5.73
N ASN A 166 0.18 -10.81 -4.97
CA ASN A 166 0.55 -12.15 -4.52
C ASN A 166 -0.49 -12.63 -3.50
N PRO A 167 -1.02 -13.87 -3.59
CA PRO A 167 -1.97 -14.41 -2.60
C PRO A 167 -1.43 -14.37 -1.17
N ALA A 168 -0.12 -14.39 -0.95
CA ALA A 168 0.49 -14.22 0.37
C ALA A 168 0.24 -12.85 1.01
N CYS A 169 -0.09 -11.83 0.21
CA CYS A 169 -0.41 -10.48 0.64
C CYS A 169 -1.89 -10.12 0.44
N GLY A 170 -2.71 -11.10 0.11
CA GLY A 170 -4.15 -10.90 -0.03
C GLY A 170 -4.73 -10.39 1.28
N MET A 171 -5.53 -9.33 1.21
CA MET A 171 -6.40 -8.96 2.32
C MET A 171 -7.37 -10.12 2.51
N GLU A 172 -7.37 -10.78 3.67
CA GLU A 172 -8.41 -11.74 4.04
C GLU A 172 -9.73 -10.96 4.09
N GLY A 173 -10.50 -11.04 3.00
CA GLY A 173 -11.81 -10.43 2.86
C GLY A 173 -12.90 -11.21 3.54
#